data_AF-A0A1B4FQ50-F1
#
_entry.id   AF-A0A1B4FQ50-F1
#
_cell.length_a   1.000
_cell.length_b   1.000
_cell.length_c   1.000
_cell.angle_alpha   90.00
_cell.angle_beta   90.00
_cell.angle_gamma   90.00
#
_symmetry.space_group_name_H-M   'P 1'
#
loop_
_entity.id
_entity.type
_entity.pdbx_description
1 polymer ?
#
loop_
_entity_poly.entity_id
_entity_poly.type
_entity_poly.pdbx_seq_one_letter_code
_entity_poly.pdbx_strand_id
1 'polypeptide(L)'
;MGSLSTGLSTTNSNLASLSTSTSTGIGSLSTGLSTTNSNLASLSTSTSTGIGSLSTSISSITSNTNNLGNSTAAALGGGATYDPATGTISAPSYTTYNADGTTTSNNNVGSAIDNINAKGTKYFHANSTDPDSQATGANSIAIGPNAIANIDDSVAIGNGATTAAAVSVTSATVGGLTFGGFAGSAPVGVFSVGAPGAERQVTNVAAGRISAASTDAVNGSQLYATNSNVASLSTSLNTTNSNVASLSTSTSTAVGSLSTGLSTTNSNLASLSTSTSTGIGSLSTGLSTTNTTVASLSTSVTNLNTQVSSLSTTLVNSTNNVIRSLPASTGVAADMSAPTAAAPSVTAGSNSVAIGANSNDGGRSNVVSVGSSTQQRQITNVAAGTEGTDAVNVNQLNALSTSMSQSLTGQQSQINTLGTQLNQTQQALQQTDTMARQGIAAATALTMLPQVEPGKTINVAVGVARFAGQSGMAFGASAHVTTNGILKLGIGVSGQNKTFGAGYGYSW
;
A
#
# COMPACT_ATOMS: atom_id res chain seq x y z
N MET A 1 -42.63 59.07 -191.50
CA MET A 1 -43.20 57.84 -190.89
C MET A 1 -42.13 56.85 -190.40
N GLY A 2 -41.06 56.57 -191.15
CA GLY A 2 -40.01 55.63 -190.73
C GLY A 2 -39.31 55.97 -189.40
N SER A 3 -38.87 57.23 -189.20
CA SER A 3 -38.18 57.70 -187.99
C SER A 3 -39.03 57.67 -186.71
N LEU A 4 -40.35 57.83 -186.84
CA LEU A 4 -41.29 57.75 -185.73
C LEU A 4 -41.51 56.29 -185.28
N SER A 5 -41.54 55.33 -186.21
CA SER A 5 -41.67 53.90 -185.87
C SER A 5 -40.42 53.34 -185.21
N THR A 6 -39.23 53.74 -185.68
CA THR A 6 -37.97 53.35 -185.04
C THR A 6 -37.83 54.03 -183.68
N GLY A 7 -38.20 55.30 -183.57
CA GLY A 7 -38.25 56.01 -182.27
C GLY A 7 -39.18 55.32 -181.28
N LEU A 8 -40.40 54.94 -181.70
CA LEU A 8 -41.38 54.27 -180.85
C LEU A 8 -40.94 52.84 -180.46
N SER A 9 -40.35 52.07 -181.38
CA SER A 9 -39.82 50.72 -181.11
C SER A 9 -38.63 50.75 -180.14
N THR A 10 -37.76 51.75 -180.27
CA THR A 10 -36.62 51.95 -179.36
C THR A 10 -37.11 52.36 -177.98
N THR A 11 -38.09 53.27 -177.90
CA THR A 11 -38.77 53.63 -176.65
C THR A 11 -39.45 52.43 -176.00
N ASN A 12 -40.15 51.58 -176.76
CA ASN A 12 -40.80 50.37 -176.24
C ASN A 12 -39.80 49.33 -175.74
N SER A 13 -38.68 49.14 -176.45
CA SER A 13 -37.60 48.23 -176.05
C SER A 13 -36.86 48.72 -174.81
N ASN A 14 -36.63 50.03 -174.71
CA ASN A 14 -36.06 50.68 -173.53
C ASN A 14 -37.01 50.58 -172.34
N LEU A 15 -38.32 50.76 -172.56
CA LEU A 15 -39.34 50.60 -171.52
C LEU A 15 -39.46 49.14 -171.05
N ALA A 16 -39.42 48.17 -171.96
CA ALA A 16 -39.41 46.75 -171.62
C ALA A 16 -38.14 46.34 -170.86
N SER A 17 -36.97 46.86 -171.27
CA SER A 17 -35.69 46.63 -170.59
C SER A 17 -35.66 47.30 -169.21
N LEU A 18 -36.19 48.51 -169.09
CA LEU A 18 -36.34 49.22 -167.82
C LEU A 18 -37.33 48.48 -166.91
N SER A 19 -38.46 48.01 -167.43
CA SER A 19 -39.45 47.21 -166.69
C SER A 19 -38.88 45.87 -166.22
N THR A 20 -38.10 45.19 -167.05
CA THR A 20 -37.42 43.93 -166.69
C THR A 20 -36.31 44.17 -165.66
N SER A 21 -35.51 45.23 -165.82
CA SER A 21 -34.44 45.59 -164.88
C SER A 21 -35.00 46.05 -163.53
N THR A 22 -36.09 46.82 -163.54
CA THR A 22 -36.77 47.25 -162.31
C THR A 22 -37.45 46.07 -161.62
N SER A 23 -38.13 45.18 -162.33
CA SER A 23 -38.75 43.99 -161.72
C SER A 23 -37.74 42.99 -161.17
N THR A 24 -36.62 42.73 -161.88
CA THR A 24 -35.53 41.88 -161.37
C THR A 24 -34.77 42.53 -160.22
N GLY A 25 -34.57 43.85 -160.25
CA GLY A 25 -34.00 44.63 -159.15
C GLY A 25 -34.87 44.61 -157.89
N ILE A 26 -36.19 44.86 -158.05
CA ILE A 26 -37.18 44.74 -156.97
C ILE A 26 -37.24 43.29 -156.47
N GLY A 27 -37.20 42.30 -157.36
CA GLY A 27 -37.17 40.88 -157.02
C GLY A 27 -35.95 40.52 -156.19
N SER A 28 -34.74 40.91 -156.62
CA SER A 28 -33.48 40.67 -155.89
C SER A 28 -33.47 41.37 -154.53
N LEU A 29 -33.97 42.60 -154.47
CA LEU A 29 -34.14 43.33 -153.22
C LEU A 29 -35.14 42.63 -152.29
N SER A 30 -36.25 42.11 -152.82
CA SER A 30 -37.24 41.36 -152.03
C SER A 30 -36.65 40.06 -151.46
N THR A 31 -35.84 39.33 -152.24
CA THR A 31 -35.15 38.12 -151.79
C THR A 31 -34.06 38.44 -150.77
N GLY A 32 -33.30 39.52 -150.96
CA GLY A 32 -32.28 39.97 -150.02
C GLY A 32 -32.89 40.44 -148.70
N LEU A 33 -34.01 41.18 -148.77
CA LEU A 33 -34.77 41.60 -147.60
C LEU A 33 -35.39 40.40 -146.88
N SER A 34 -35.97 39.44 -147.62
CA SER A 34 -36.51 38.20 -147.05
C SER A 34 -35.43 37.38 -146.34
N THR A 35 -34.25 37.23 -146.96
CA THR A 35 -33.10 36.53 -146.36
C THR A 35 -32.62 37.25 -145.10
N THR A 36 -32.51 38.58 -145.14
CA THR A 36 -32.15 39.42 -143.98
C THR A 36 -33.16 39.24 -142.86
N ASN A 37 -34.47 39.26 -143.18
CA ASN A 37 -35.54 39.06 -142.23
C ASN A 37 -35.51 37.65 -141.60
N SER A 38 -35.26 36.61 -142.39
CA SER A 38 -35.11 35.23 -141.90
C SER A 38 -33.88 35.04 -141.01
N ASN A 39 -32.74 35.65 -141.37
CA ASN A 39 -31.54 35.63 -140.54
C ASN A 39 -31.76 36.38 -139.22
N LEU A 40 -32.43 37.53 -139.28
CA LEU A 40 -32.79 38.31 -138.09
C LEU A 40 -33.76 37.53 -137.18
N ALA A 41 -34.76 36.87 -137.75
CA ALA A 41 -35.68 36.02 -136.99
C ALA A 41 -34.96 34.82 -136.33
N SER A 42 -34.01 34.20 -137.05
CA SER A 42 -33.21 33.08 -136.53
C SER A 42 -32.24 33.51 -135.43
N LEU A 43 -31.57 34.66 -135.58
CA LEU A 43 -30.71 35.23 -134.56
C LEU A 43 -31.51 35.66 -133.33
N SER A 44 -32.68 36.28 -133.52
CA SER A 44 -33.59 36.67 -132.45
C SER A 44 -34.05 35.44 -131.66
N THR A 45 -34.44 34.37 -132.35
CA THR A 45 -34.85 33.09 -131.74
C THR A 45 -33.69 32.41 -131.00
N SER A 46 -32.49 32.38 -131.58
CA SER A 46 -31.30 31.77 -130.96
C SER A 46 -30.86 32.55 -129.72
N THR A 47 -30.93 33.88 -129.78
CA THR A 47 -30.56 34.75 -128.65
C THR A 47 -31.59 34.62 -127.52
N SER A 48 -32.90 34.62 -127.83
CA SER A 48 -33.94 34.48 -126.81
C SER A 48 -33.93 33.10 -126.14
N THR A 49 -33.71 32.03 -126.91
CA THR A 49 -33.56 30.66 -126.37
C THR A 49 -32.29 30.50 -125.54
N GLY A 50 -31.17 31.10 -125.98
CA GLY A 50 -29.93 31.14 -125.21
C GLY A 50 -30.08 31.89 -123.89
N ILE A 51 -30.71 33.08 -123.91
CA ILE A 51 -31.01 33.86 -122.69
C ILE A 51 -31.98 33.09 -121.78
N GLY A 52 -32.99 32.41 -122.33
CA GLY A 52 -33.91 31.57 -121.56
C GLY A 52 -33.24 30.35 -120.90
N SER A 53 -32.29 29.73 -121.59
CA SER A 53 -31.49 28.63 -121.02
C SER A 53 -30.55 29.12 -119.92
N LEU A 54 -30.00 30.33 -120.09
CA LEU A 54 -29.18 30.96 -119.07
C LEU A 54 -30.01 31.36 -117.84
N SER A 55 -31.20 31.94 -118.03
CA SER A 55 -32.07 32.32 -116.92
C SER A 55 -32.51 31.11 -116.09
N THR A 56 -32.88 30.00 -116.74
CA THR A 56 -33.22 28.74 -116.05
C THR A 56 -32.02 28.13 -115.31
N SER A 57 -30.82 28.20 -115.89
CA SER A 57 -29.58 27.76 -115.23
C SER A 57 -29.28 28.60 -113.99
N ILE A 58 -29.39 29.92 -114.10
CA ILE A 58 -29.19 30.85 -112.97
C ILE A 58 -30.23 30.58 -111.87
N SER A 59 -31.51 30.41 -112.21
CA SER A 59 -32.54 30.06 -111.24
C SER A 59 -32.26 28.73 -110.53
N SER A 60 -31.75 27.73 -111.25
CA SER A 60 -31.37 26.43 -110.67
C SER A 60 -30.19 26.55 -109.71
N ILE A 61 -29.18 27.35 -110.05
CA ILE A 61 -28.04 27.66 -109.17
C ILE A 61 -28.55 28.36 -107.90
N THR A 62 -29.41 29.38 -108.02
CA THR A 62 -30.00 30.06 -106.86
C THR A 62 -30.75 29.09 -105.96
N SER A 63 -31.56 28.18 -106.53
CA SER A 63 -32.28 27.17 -105.75
C SER A 63 -31.33 26.20 -105.04
N ASN A 64 -30.31 25.70 -105.73
CA ASN A 64 -29.33 24.78 -105.16
C ASN A 64 -28.50 25.45 -104.05
N THR A 65 -28.08 26.69 -104.23
CA THR A 65 -27.38 27.47 -103.19
C THR A 65 -28.27 27.68 -101.97
N ASN A 66 -29.55 28.00 -102.18
CA ASN A 66 -30.49 28.15 -101.07
C ASN A 66 -30.74 26.83 -100.33
N ASN A 67 -30.88 25.73 -101.07
CA ASN A 67 -31.00 24.39 -100.48
C ASN A 67 -29.74 24.02 -99.70
N LEU A 68 -28.55 24.31 -100.23
CA LEU A 68 -27.28 24.08 -99.57
C LEU A 68 -27.18 24.89 -98.26
N GLY A 69 -27.49 26.19 -98.31
CA GLY A 69 -27.49 27.06 -97.14
C GLY A 69 -28.44 26.57 -96.05
N ASN A 70 -29.69 26.26 -96.42
CA ASN A 70 -30.69 25.71 -95.50
C ASN A 70 -30.25 24.36 -94.89
N SER A 71 -29.72 23.45 -95.72
CA SER A 71 -29.25 22.14 -95.24
C SER A 71 -28.05 22.27 -94.30
N THR A 72 -27.16 23.23 -94.54
CA THR A 72 -26.01 23.51 -93.68
C THR A 72 -26.45 24.07 -92.32
N ALA A 73 -27.38 25.03 -92.31
CA ALA A 73 -27.95 25.58 -91.08
C ALA A 73 -28.69 24.50 -90.26
N ALA A 74 -29.47 23.64 -90.92
CA ALA A 74 -30.14 22.51 -90.28
C ALA A 74 -29.14 21.48 -89.71
N ALA A 75 -28.04 21.21 -90.41
CA ALA A 75 -27.00 20.29 -89.95
C ALA A 75 -26.22 20.83 -88.74
N LEU A 76 -25.97 22.14 -88.68
CA LEU A 76 -25.43 22.77 -87.48
C LEU A 76 -26.43 22.70 -86.32
N GLY A 77 -27.72 22.92 -86.59
CA GLY A 77 -28.73 22.98 -85.53
C GLY A 77 -28.49 24.19 -84.62
N GLY A 78 -28.76 24.04 -83.32
CA GLY A 78 -28.52 25.11 -82.33
C GLY A 78 -29.24 26.44 -82.62
N GLY A 79 -30.29 26.42 -83.45
CA GLY A 79 -31.00 27.63 -83.89
C GLY A 79 -30.35 28.39 -85.06
N ALA A 80 -29.33 27.85 -85.72
CA ALA A 80 -28.75 28.43 -86.93
C ALA A 80 -29.77 28.47 -88.09
N THR A 81 -29.74 29.54 -88.87
CA THR A 81 -30.66 29.79 -90.00
C THR A 81 -29.89 30.39 -91.19
N TYR A 82 -30.25 29.99 -92.42
CA TYR A 82 -29.69 30.58 -93.64
C TYR A 82 -30.57 31.73 -94.15
N ASP A 83 -29.95 32.85 -94.50
CA ASP A 83 -30.62 33.99 -95.15
C ASP A 83 -30.29 34.01 -96.65
N PRO A 84 -31.28 33.69 -97.53
CA PRO A 84 -31.09 33.72 -98.98
C PRO A 84 -30.73 35.08 -99.56
N ALA A 85 -31.05 36.18 -98.88
CA ALA A 85 -30.77 37.53 -99.38
C ALA A 85 -29.30 37.92 -99.20
N THR A 86 -28.67 37.47 -98.12
CA THR A 86 -27.27 37.79 -97.78
C THR A 86 -26.30 36.63 -98.01
N GLY A 87 -26.80 35.40 -98.17
CA GLY A 87 -25.98 34.19 -98.28
C GLY A 87 -25.32 33.76 -96.97
N THR A 88 -25.73 34.34 -95.83
CA THR A 88 -25.12 34.08 -94.52
C THR A 88 -25.89 33.03 -93.72
N ILE A 89 -25.18 32.33 -92.83
CA ILE A 89 -25.78 31.44 -91.83
C ILE A 89 -25.56 32.08 -90.46
N SER A 90 -26.63 32.23 -89.68
CA SER A 90 -26.53 32.74 -88.31
C SER A 90 -25.77 31.75 -87.41
N ALA A 91 -25.04 32.28 -86.44
CA ALA A 91 -24.27 31.44 -85.53
C ALA A 91 -25.22 30.54 -84.70
N PRO A 92 -24.91 29.23 -84.55
CA PRO A 92 -25.66 28.37 -83.64
C PRO A 92 -25.47 28.79 -82.18
N SER A 93 -26.30 28.28 -81.28
CA SER A 93 -26.16 28.44 -79.83
C SER A 93 -26.18 27.06 -79.18
N TYR A 94 -24.99 26.55 -78.82
CA TYR A 94 -24.84 25.28 -78.13
C TYR A 94 -24.61 25.50 -76.63
N THR A 95 -25.52 24.98 -75.79
CA THR A 95 -25.40 25.08 -74.34
C THR A 95 -24.47 24.01 -73.78
N THR A 96 -23.43 24.43 -73.05
CA THR A 96 -22.58 23.55 -72.23
C THR A 96 -22.70 23.90 -70.74
N TYR A 97 -22.25 23.01 -69.85
CA TYR A 97 -22.43 23.12 -68.40
C TYR A 97 -21.09 23.33 -67.70
N ASN A 98 -21.00 24.37 -66.88
CA ASN A 98 -19.81 24.71 -66.13
C ASN A 98 -19.79 24.00 -64.76
N ALA A 99 -18.59 23.79 -64.21
CA ALA A 99 -18.40 23.11 -62.92
C ALA A 99 -18.95 23.89 -61.71
N ASP A 100 -19.25 25.18 -61.87
CA ASP A 100 -19.82 26.06 -60.83
C ASP A 100 -21.37 26.06 -60.82
N GLY A 101 -21.99 25.23 -61.64
CA GLY A 101 -23.45 25.13 -61.78
C GLY A 101 -24.06 26.08 -62.82
N THR A 102 -23.25 26.89 -63.50
CA THR A 102 -23.72 27.76 -64.60
C THR A 102 -23.68 27.07 -65.97
N THR A 103 -24.12 27.76 -67.03
CA THR A 103 -24.04 27.26 -68.41
C THR A 103 -23.38 28.30 -69.33
N THR A 104 -22.79 27.83 -70.43
CA THR A 104 -22.18 28.68 -71.47
C THR A 104 -22.91 28.46 -72.79
N SER A 105 -23.24 29.54 -73.51
CA SER A 105 -23.72 29.49 -74.89
C SER A 105 -22.53 29.62 -75.83
N ASN A 106 -22.26 28.57 -76.61
CA ASN A 106 -21.15 28.49 -77.55
C ASN A 106 -21.67 28.72 -78.96
N ASN A 107 -21.04 29.65 -79.68
CA ASN A 107 -21.49 30.08 -81.00
C ASN A 107 -20.88 29.30 -82.18
N ASN A 108 -20.10 28.27 -81.89
CA ASN A 108 -19.49 27.37 -82.87
C ASN A 108 -19.20 26.00 -82.22
N VAL A 109 -19.02 24.97 -83.05
CA VAL A 109 -18.83 23.58 -82.60
C VAL A 109 -17.51 23.39 -81.84
N GLY A 110 -16.43 24.06 -82.29
CA GLY A 110 -15.12 23.96 -81.65
C GLY A 110 -15.15 24.44 -80.21
N SER A 111 -15.67 25.64 -79.96
CA SER A 111 -15.77 26.18 -78.60
C SER A 111 -16.67 25.33 -77.69
N ALA A 112 -17.72 24.70 -78.22
CA ALA A 112 -18.54 23.77 -77.45
C ALA A 112 -17.75 22.52 -77.03
N ILE A 113 -16.96 21.94 -77.94
CA ILE A 113 -16.10 20.78 -77.66
C ILE A 113 -14.99 21.15 -76.68
N ASP A 114 -14.33 22.30 -76.86
CA ASP A 114 -13.31 22.78 -75.94
C ASP A 114 -13.87 22.98 -74.53
N ASN A 115 -15.08 23.53 -74.43
CA ASN A 115 -15.76 23.71 -73.15
C ASN A 115 -16.13 22.35 -72.50
N ILE A 116 -16.58 21.37 -73.29
CA ILE A 116 -16.84 19.99 -72.81
C ILE A 116 -15.57 19.37 -72.23
N ASN A 117 -14.43 19.48 -72.92
CA ASN A 117 -13.17 18.91 -72.43
C ASN A 117 -12.63 19.66 -71.20
N ALA A 118 -12.76 20.99 -71.16
CA ALA A 118 -12.19 21.81 -70.10
C ALA A 118 -13.07 21.90 -68.84
N LYS A 119 -14.39 21.76 -68.95
CA LYS A 119 -15.36 21.96 -67.86
C LYS A 119 -16.23 20.75 -67.57
N GLY A 120 -16.19 19.75 -68.43
CA GLY A 120 -16.98 18.53 -68.34
C GLY A 120 -18.36 18.66 -68.99
N THR A 121 -19.24 17.75 -68.61
CA THR A 121 -20.62 17.68 -69.12
C THR A 121 -21.60 17.77 -67.96
N LYS A 122 -22.90 17.91 -68.26
CA LYS A 122 -23.93 17.91 -67.21
C LYS A 122 -23.75 16.66 -66.33
N TYR A 123 -23.57 16.88 -65.02
CA TYR A 123 -23.35 15.87 -63.97
C TYR A 123 -21.91 15.32 -63.83
N PHE A 124 -21.00 15.60 -64.76
CA PHE A 124 -19.61 15.14 -64.68
C PHE A 124 -18.66 16.33 -64.85
N HIS A 125 -18.07 16.76 -63.73
CA HIS A 125 -17.21 17.93 -63.70
C HIS A 125 -15.91 17.61 -62.95
N ALA A 126 -14.78 18.01 -63.55
CA ALA A 126 -13.50 18.12 -62.87
C ALA A 126 -13.05 19.58 -62.97
N ASN A 127 -13.03 20.29 -61.85
CA ASN A 127 -12.61 21.69 -61.83
C ASN A 127 -11.08 21.78 -61.73
N SER A 128 -10.39 21.70 -62.86
CA SER A 128 -8.92 21.76 -62.91
C SER A 128 -8.38 22.24 -64.27
N THR A 129 -7.11 22.62 -64.28
CA THR A 129 -6.29 22.87 -65.48
C THR A 129 -5.05 21.98 -65.52
N ASP A 130 -4.92 21.08 -64.55
CA ASP A 130 -3.82 20.11 -64.46
C ASP A 130 -3.95 19.02 -65.55
N PRO A 131 -2.89 18.20 -65.77
CA PRO A 131 -2.91 17.12 -66.74
C PRO A 131 -4.11 16.18 -66.65
N ASP A 132 -4.44 15.58 -67.80
CA ASP A 132 -5.53 14.61 -67.95
C ASP A 132 -5.33 13.34 -67.11
N SER A 133 -6.43 12.65 -66.88
CA SER A 133 -6.48 11.31 -66.31
C SER A 133 -5.95 10.24 -67.29
N GLN A 134 -5.46 9.12 -66.75
CA GLN A 134 -4.89 8.02 -67.54
C GLN A 134 -5.49 6.70 -67.08
N ALA A 135 -6.34 6.08 -67.90
CA ALA A 135 -6.89 4.74 -67.70
C ALA A 135 -6.22 3.76 -68.67
N THR A 136 -5.09 3.17 -68.26
CA THR A 136 -4.26 2.29 -69.11
C THR A 136 -4.41 0.82 -68.78
N GLY A 137 -4.96 0.46 -67.61
CA GLY A 137 -5.35 -0.92 -67.31
C GLY A 137 -6.56 -1.35 -68.13
N ALA A 138 -6.68 -2.64 -68.45
CA ALA A 138 -7.85 -3.18 -69.12
C ALA A 138 -9.10 -2.92 -68.27
N ASN A 139 -10.18 -2.44 -68.89
CA ASN A 139 -11.44 -2.06 -68.22
C ASN A 139 -11.29 -1.06 -67.05
N SER A 140 -10.18 -0.33 -66.97
CA SER A 140 -9.93 0.61 -65.88
C SER A 140 -10.69 1.93 -66.07
N ILE A 141 -10.86 2.68 -64.98
CA ILE A 141 -11.51 3.99 -64.96
C ILE A 141 -10.62 4.98 -64.21
N ALA A 142 -10.30 6.12 -64.84
CA ALA A 142 -9.59 7.22 -64.20
C ALA A 142 -10.46 8.49 -64.26
N ILE A 143 -10.71 9.14 -63.11
CA ILE A 143 -11.58 10.32 -62.99
C ILE A 143 -10.85 11.42 -62.21
N GLY A 144 -10.64 12.56 -62.86
CA GLY A 144 -10.04 13.75 -62.26
C GLY A 144 -8.60 14.00 -62.71
N PRO A 145 -8.09 15.22 -62.50
CA PRO A 145 -6.75 15.60 -62.95
C PRO A 145 -5.68 14.68 -62.35
N ASN A 146 -4.65 14.34 -63.13
CA ASN A 146 -3.54 13.48 -62.71
C ASN A 146 -3.95 12.09 -62.17
N ALA A 147 -5.21 11.65 -62.30
CA ALA A 147 -5.61 10.32 -61.86
C ALA A 147 -5.03 9.24 -62.79
N ILE A 148 -4.43 8.17 -62.23
CA ILE A 148 -3.79 7.09 -63.00
C ILE A 148 -4.36 5.75 -62.54
N ALA A 149 -5.14 5.11 -63.42
CA ALA A 149 -5.63 3.75 -63.28
C ALA A 149 -4.88 2.83 -64.28
N ASN A 150 -3.76 2.27 -63.83
CA ASN A 150 -2.88 1.42 -64.64
C ASN A 150 -2.99 -0.08 -64.29
N ILE A 151 -3.89 -0.43 -63.38
CA ILE A 151 -4.21 -1.81 -63.00
C ILE A 151 -5.55 -2.19 -63.65
N ASP A 152 -5.65 -3.41 -64.16
CA ASP A 152 -6.86 -3.95 -64.76
C ASP A 152 -8.04 -3.93 -63.77
N ASP A 153 -9.26 -3.80 -64.30
CA ASP A 153 -10.53 -3.81 -63.56
C ASP A 153 -10.56 -2.87 -62.32
N SER A 154 -9.79 -1.77 -62.37
CA SER A 154 -9.58 -0.86 -61.23
C SER A 154 -10.04 0.56 -61.52
N VAL A 155 -10.28 1.33 -60.46
CA VAL A 155 -10.73 2.72 -60.52
C VAL A 155 -9.78 3.62 -59.75
N ALA A 156 -9.35 4.74 -60.34
CA ALA A 156 -8.71 5.86 -59.66
C ALA A 156 -9.62 7.10 -59.74
N ILE A 157 -10.05 7.62 -58.60
CA ILE A 157 -10.93 8.79 -58.53
C ILE A 157 -10.39 9.90 -57.62
N GLY A 158 -10.31 11.11 -58.18
CA GLY A 158 -9.84 12.32 -57.50
C GLY A 158 -8.46 12.78 -57.98
N ASN A 159 -8.13 14.06 -57.70
CA ASN A 159 -6.87 14.66 -58.14
C ASN A 159 -5.66 13.83 -57.66
N GLY A 160 -4.83 13.35 -58.59
CA GLY A 160 -3.62 12.58 -58.30
C GLY A 160 -3.86 11.18 -57.73
N ALA A 161 -5.07 10.63 -57.84
CA ALA A 161 -5.35 9.26 -57.38
C ALA A 161 -4.58 8.23 -58.22
N THR A 162 -4.03 7.18 -57.60
CA THR A 162 -3.27 6.13 -58.28
C THR A 162 -3.74 4.73 -57.85
N THR A 163 -3.70 3.76 -58.78
CA THR A 163 -3.97 2.35 -58.48
C THR A 163 -2.70 1.56 -58.19
N ALA A 164 -2.82 0.57 -57.31
CA ALA A 164 -1.80 -0.46 -57.06
C ALA A 164 -2.46 -1.84 -57.09
N ALA A 165 -1.67 -2.90 -57.29
CA ALA A 165 -2.20 -4.26 -57.35
C ALA A 165 -2.96 -4.62 -56.07
N ALA A 166 -4.14 -5.22 -56.22
CA ALA A 166 -4.96 -5.64 -55.09
C ALA A 166 -4.26 -6.74 -54.29
N VAL A 167 -4.31 -6.64 -52.96
CA VAL A 167 -3.78 -7.66 -52.06
C VAL A 167 -4.94 -8.50 -51.54
N SER A 168 -4.90 -9.81 -51.82
CA SER A 168 -5.86 -10.79 -51.30
C SER A 168 -5.72 -10.92 -49.78
N VAL A 169 -6.82 -10.76 -49.04
CA VAL A 169 -6.84 -10.89 -47.58
C VAL A 169 -7.91 -11.90 -47.15
N THR A 170 -7.47 -13.09 -46.75
CA THR A 170 -8.35 -14.17 -46.24
C THR A 170 -8.40 -14.21 -44.71
N SER A 171 -7.37 -13.66 -44.06
CA SER A 171 -7.19 -13.64 -42.61
C SER A 171 -6.20 -12.56 -42.17
N ALA A 172 -6.29 -12.13 -40.91
CA ALA A 172 -5.33 -11.23 -40.27
C ALA A 172 -5.03 -11.70 -38.85
N THR A 173 -3.78 -11.59 -38.42
CA THR A 173 -3.37 -11.91 -37.05
C THR A 173 -3.01 -10.63 -36.31
N VAL A 174 -3.70 -10.38 -35.19
CA VAL A 174 -3.48 -9.20 -34.35
C VAL A 174 -3.26 -9.66 -32.91
N GLY A 175 -2.12 -9.33 -32.32
CA GLY A 175 -1.81 -9.70 -30.92
C GLY A 175 -1.80 -11.21 -30.66
N GLY A 176 -1.47 -12.02 -31.67
CA GLY A 176 -1.46 -13.50 -31.57
C GLY A 176 -2.82 -14.17 -31.82
N LEU A 177 -3.90 -13.41 -32.03
CA LEU A 177 -5.20 -13.93 -32.42
C LEU A 177 -5.40 -13.80 -33.94
N THR A 178 -5.70 -14.92 -34.60
CA THR A 178 -6.00 -14.95 -36.04
C THR A 178 -7.50 -14.83 -36.28
N PHE A 179 -7.89 -13.79 -37.00
CA PHE A 179 -9.23 -13.60 -37.55
C PHE A 179 -9.22 -14.07 -39.01
N GLY A 180 -10.19 -14.89 -39.40
CA GLY A 180 -10.27 -15.44 -40.76
C GLY A 180 -11.71 -15.56 -41.25
N GLY A 181 -11.88 -16.07 -42.47
CA GLY A 181 -13.20 -16.21 -43.09
C GLY A 181 -13.76 -14.88 -43.59
N PHE A 182 -12.88 -13.95 -44.00
CA PHE A 182 -13.29 -12.67 -44.55
C PHE A 182 -13.97 -12.85 -45.92
N ALA A 183 -15.13 -12.23 -46.09
CA ALA A 183 -15.77 -12.09 -47.40
C ALA A 183 -14.94 -11.19 -48.33
N GLY A 184 -15.09 -11.36 -49.64
CA GLY A 184 -14.37 -10.55 -50.64
C GLY A 184 -12.86 -10.79 -50.70
N SER A 185 -12.39 -11.96 -50.24
CA SER A 185 -10.96 -12.27 -50.11
C SER A 185 -10.19 -12.36 -51.44
N ALA A 186 -10.88 -12.53 -52.58
CA ALA A 186 -10.29 -12.56 -53.91
C ALA A 186 -10.70 -11.31 -54.72
N PRO A 187 -10.03 -10.15 -54.52
CA PRO A 187 -10.34 -8.94 -55.26
C PRO A 187 -9.93 -9.06 -56.74
N VAL A 188 -10.76 -8.54 -57.64
CA VAL A 188 -10.46 -8.45 -59.09
C VAL A 188 -9.64 -7.20 -59.45
N GLY A 189 -9.67 -6.18 -58.59
CA GLY A 189 -9.02 -4.89 -58.78
C GLY A 189 -9.14 -4.03 -57.53
N VAL A 190 -8.80 -2.74 -57.64
CA VAL A 190 -8.91 -1.77 -56.55
C VAL A 190 -9.80 -0.58 -56.90
N PHE A 191 -10.44 0.00 -55.89
CA PHE A 191 -11.08 1.31 -55.97
C PHE A 191 -10.26 2.31 -55.15
N SER A 192 -9.44 3.11 -55.82
CA SER A 192 -8.54 4.07 -55.18
C SER A 192 -9.15 5.47 -55.15
N VAL A 193 -9.17 6.07 -53.95
CA VAL A 193 -9.62 7.44 -53.70
C VAL A 193 -8.46 8.44 -53.53
N GLY A 194 -7.21 8.02 -53.76
CA GLY A 194 -6.03 8.84 -53.50
C GLY A 194 -4.73 8.17 -53.92
N ALA A 195 -3.63 8.59 -53.29
CA ALA A 195 -2.31 8.03 -53.48
C ALA A 195 -1.58 7.95 -52.13
N PRO A 196 -0.48 7.17 -52.00
CA PRO A 196 0.32 7.16 -50.79
C PRO A 196 0.79 8.58 -50.39
N GLY A 197 0.46 9.01 -49.17
CA GLY A 197 0.73 10.36 -48.65
C GLY A 197 -0.25 11.45 -49.10
N ALA A 198 -1.26 11.08 -49.89
CA ALA A 198 -2.34 11.95 -50.37
C ALA A 198 -3.69 11.22 -50.29
N GLU A 199 -3.96 10.59 -49.15
CA GLU A 199 -5.19 9.85 -48.90
C GLU A 199 -6.40 10.78 -48.73
N ARG A 200 -7.59 10.26 -49.03
CA ARG A 200 -8.86 10.96 -48.82
C ARG A 200 -9.70 10.25 -47.77
N GLN A 201 -10.33 11.03 -46.91
CA GLN A 201 -11.39 10.53 -46.05
C GLN A 201 -12.62 10.24 -46.91
N VAL A 202 -13.17 9.02 -46.77
CA VAL A 202 -14.46 8.66 -47.36
C VAL A 202 -15.55 9.04 -46.36
N THR A 203 -16.43 9.98 -46.74
CA THR A 203 -17.45 10.56 -45.84
C THR A 203 -18.85 10.11 -46.25
N ASN A 204 -19.81 10.29 -45.33
CA ASN A 204 -21.22 9.92 -45.52
C ASN A 204 -21.45 8.43 -45.81
N VAL A 205 -20.57 7.58 -45.29
CA VAL A 205 -20.71 6.12 -45.36
C VAL A 205 -21.75 5.68 -44.34
N ALA A 206 -22.89 5.15 -44.82
CA ALA A 206 -23.90 4.53 -43.98
C ALA A 206 -23.32 3.31 -43.23
N ALA A 207 -23.96 2.90 -42.13
CA ALA A 207 -23.49 1.74 -41.37
C ALA A 207 -23.58 0.47 -42.22
N GLY A 208 -22.45 -0.22 -42.41
CA GLY A 208 -22.39 -1.49 -43.14
C GLY A 208 -22.99 -2.64 -42.35
N ARG A 209 -23.41 -3.72 -43.01
CA ARG A 209 -23.85 -4.92 -42.29
C ARG A 209 -22.67 -5.56 -41.55
N ILE A 210 -22.86 -5.95 -40.29
CA ILE A 210 -21.85 -6.67 -39.49
C ILE A 210 -22.21 -8.16 -39.51
N SER A 211 -21.64 -8.90 -40.47
CA SER A 211 -21.83 -10.35 -40.62
C SER A 211 -20.66 -10.97 -41.39
N ALA A 212 -20.48 -12.29 -41.29
CA ALA A 212 -19.36 -13.00 -41.95
C ALA A 212 -19.37 -12.89 -43.49
N ALA A 213 -20.53 -12.71 -44.10
CA ALA A 213 -20.68 -12.58 -45.55
C ALA A 213 -20.64 -11.13 -46.06
N SER A 214 -20.55 -10.13 -45.16
CA SER A 214 -20.63 -8.72 -45.53
C SER A 214 -19.35 -8.26 -46.23
N THR A 215 -19.51 -7.56 -47.35
CA THR A 215 -18.46 -6.80 -48.04
C THR A 215 -18.73 -5.30 -47.97
N ASP A 216 -19.59 -4.87 -47.05
CA ASP A 216 -19.91 -3.46 -46.86
C ASP A 216 -18.76 -2.77 -46.09
N ALA A 217 -18.45 -1.53 -46.44
CA ALA A 217 -17.52 -0.72 -45.64
C ALA A 217 -18.10 -0.45 -44.24
N VAL A 218 -17.25 -0.51 -43.22
CA VAL A 218 -17.62 -0.08 -41.85
C VAL A 218 -17.32 1.41 -41.69
N ASN A 219 -18.20 2.13 -41.00
CA ASN A 219 -17.97 3.55 -40.71
C ASN A 219 -17.43 3.75 -39.28
N GLY A 220 -17.07 5.00 -38.96
CA GLY A 220 -16.48 5.35 -37.67
C GLY A 220 -17.39 5.06 -36.47
N SER A 221 -18.72 5.15 -36.61
CA SER A 221 -19.63 4.92 -35.48
C SER A 221 -19.73 3.43 -35.12
N GLN A 222 -19.62 2.52 -36.09
CA GLN A 222 -19.60 1.08 -35.84
C GLN A 222 -18.33 0.64 -35.11
N LEU A 223 -17.17 1.15 -35.56
CA LEU A 223 -15.90 0.88 -34.88
C LEU A 223 -15.91 1.47 -33.47
N TYR A 224 -16.36 2.71 -33.33
CA TYR A 224 -16.50 3.36 -32.02
C TYR A 224 -17.38 2.56 -31.06
N ALA A 225 -18.58 2.15 -31.49
CA ALA A 225 -19.48 1.36 -30.64
C ALA A 225 -18.85 0.03 -30.18
N THR A 226 -18.12 -0.64 -31.08
CA THR A 226 -17.40 -1.88 -30.74
C THR A 226 -16.29 -1.62 -29.72
N ASN A 227 -15.49 -0.58 -29.91
CA ASN A 227 -14.43 -0.19 -28.97
C ASN A 227 -14.97 0.29 -27.62
N SER A 228 -16.12 0.97 -27.59
CA SER A 228 -16.81 1.33 -26.35
C SER A 228 -17.22 0.09 -25.56
N ASN A 229 -17.78 -0.93 -26.22
CA ASN A 229 -18.12 -2.19 -25.57
C ASN A 229 -16.89 -2.91 -25.01
N VAL A 230 -15.76 -2.88 -25.72
CA VAL A 230 -14.48 -3.41 -25.23
C VAL A 230 -13.99 -2.65 -23.99
N ALA A 231 -14.11 -1.32 -23.97
CA ALA A 231 -13.75 -0.51 -22.81
C ALA A 231 -14.63 -0.80 -21.59
N SER A 232 -15.94 -1.01 -21.80
CA SER A 232 -16.87 -1.45 -20.74
C SER A 232 -16.47 -2.82 -20.19
N LEU A 233 -16.16 -3.78 -21.08
CA LEU A 233 -15.70 -5.10 -20.67
C LEU A 233 -14.40 -5.03 -19.84
N SER A 234 -13.45 -4.18 -20.22
CA SER A 234 -12.22 -3.93 -19.45
C SER A 234 -12.52 -3.41 -18.04
N THR A 235 -13.46 -2.48 -17.91
CA THR A 235 -13.90 -1.98 -16.60
C THR A 235 -14.51 -3.10 -15.75
N SER A 236 -15.42 -3.89 -16.31
CA SER A 236 -16.05 -5.02 -15.61
C SER A 236 -15.03 -6.08 -15.17
N LEU A 237 -14.02 -6.37 -16.00
CA LEU A 237 -12.93 -7.28 -15.65
C LEU A 237 -12.09 -6.73 -14.49
N ASN A 238 -11.78 -5.44 -14.47
CA ASN A 238 -11.07 -4.81 -13.35
C ASN A 238 -11.86 -4.90 -12.04
N THR A 239 -13.18 -4.65 -12.06
CA THR A 239 -14.03 -4.84 -10.89
C THR A 239 -14.02 -6.29 -10.40
N THR A 240 -14.11 -7.24 -11.33
CA THR A 240 -14.04 -8.67 -11.00
C THR A 240 -12.70 -9.00 -10.33
N ASN A 241 -11.60 -8.50 -10.88
CA ASN A 241 -10.26 -8.72 -10.32
C ASN A 241 -10.12 -8.13 -8.90
N SER A 242 -10.64 -6.92 -8.66
CA SER A 242 -10.67 -6.31 -7.32
C SER A 242 -11.52 -7.09 -6.33
N ASN A 243 -12.67 -7.63 -6.77
CA ASN A 243 -13.52 -8.48 -5.94
C ASN A 243 -12.80 -9.78 -5.56
N VAL A 244 -12.12 -10.42 -6.52
CA VAL A 244 -11.30 -11.62 -6.27
C VAL A 244 -10.16 -11.31 -5.29
N ALA A 245 -9.46 -10.18 -5.45
CA ALA A 245 -8.40 -9.77 -4.53
C ALA A 245 -8.93 -9.50 -3.12
N SER A 246 -10.09 -8.86 -3.00
CA SER A 246 -10.75 -8.60 -1.72
C SER A 246 -11.18 -9.90 -1.05
N LEU A 247 -11.81 -10.82 -1.79
CA LEU A 247 -12.20 -12.12 -1.29
C LEU A 247 -10.98 -12.95 -0.85
N SER A 248 -9.89 -12.91 -1.61
CA SER A 248 -8.62 -13.55 -1.26
C SER A 248 -8.08 -13.01 0.08
N THR A 249 -8.12 -11.68 0.26
CA THR A 249 -7.67 -11.03 1.50
C THR A 249 -8.56 -11.39 2.69
N SER A 250 -9.90 -11.31 2.53
CA SER A 250 -10.86 -11.69 3.57
C SER A 250 -10.70 -13.14 3.98
N THR A 251 -10.53 -14.05 3.00
CA THR A 251 -10.31 -15.48 3.26
C THR A 251 -9.00 -15.69 4.03
N SER A 252 -7.91 -15.05 3.61
CA SER A 252 -6.62 -15.12 4.33
C SER A 252 -6.73 -14.63 5.77
N THR A 253 -7.38 -13.49 6.01
CA THR A 253 -7.60 -12.93 7.36
C THR A 253 -8.48 -13.84 8.22
N ALA A 254 -9.55 -14.42 7.64
CA ALA A 254 -10.43 -15.35 8.34
C ALA A 254 -9.68 -16.62 8.73
N VAL A 255 -8.90 -17.20 7.81
CA VAL A 255 -8.02 -18.35 8.09
C VAL A 255 -6.98 -18.00 9.15
N GLY A 256 -6.37 -16.81 9.08
CA GLY A 256 -5.43 -16.31 10.07
C GLY A 256 -6.05 -16.21 11.47
N SER A 257 -7.23 -15.60 11.58
CA SER A 257 -7.98 -15.45 12.83
C SER A 257 -8.43 -16.80 13.41
N LEU A 258 -8.83 -17.73 12.54
CA LEU A 258 -9.15 -19.09 12.96
C LEU A 258 -7.91 -19.81 13.50
N SER A 259 -6.75 -19.63 12.87
CA SER A 259 -5.49 -20.22 13.34
C SER A 259 -5.07 -19.69 14.71
N THR A 260 -5.20 -18.38 14.96
CA THR A 260 -4.85 -17.76 16.25
C THR A 260 -5.86 -18.15 17.33
N GLY A 261 -7.16 -18.19 16.99
CA GLY A 261 -8.21 -18.70 17.86
C GLY A 261 -7.95 -20.14 18.29
N LEU A 262 -7.64 -21.03 17.33
CA LEU A 262 -7.32 -22.43 17.61
C LEU A 262 -6.05 -22.58 18.47
N SER A 263 -5.00 -21.78 18.20
CA SER A 263 -3.78 -21.75 19.01
C SER A 263 -4.06 -21.31 20.46
N THR A 264 -4.93 -20.32 20.64
CA THR A 264 -5.38 -19.86 21.96
C THR A 264 -6.17 -20.95 22.70
N THR A 265 -7.12 -21.60 22.03
CA THR A 265 -7.85 -22.75 22.58
C THR A 265 -6.90 -23.86 23.00
N ASN A 266 -5.91 -24.19 22.16
CA ASN A 266 -4.92 -25.22 22.46
C ASN A 266 -4.06 -24.85 23.69
N SER A 267 -3.65 -23.59 23.80
CA SER A 267 -2.90 -23.09 24.95
C SER A 267 -3.71 -23.13 26.24
N ASN A 268 -4.98 -22.69 26.18
CA ASN A 268 -5.90 -22.76 27.32
C ASN A 268 -6.15 -24.21 27.76
N LEU A 269 -6.31 -25.12 26.80
CA LEU A 269 -6.47 -26.55 27.08
C LEU A 269 -5.20 -27.14 27.74
N ALA A 270 -4.01 -26.75 27.28
CA ALA A 270 -2.75 -27.15 27.89
C ALA A 270 -2.58 -26.61 29.33
N SER A 271 -2.92 -25.33 29.55
CA SER A 271 -2.90 -24.72 30.89
C SER A 271 -3.91 -25.36 31.84
N LEU A 272 -5.12 -25.65 31.36
CA LEU A 272 -6.14 -26.37 32.13
C LEU A 272 -5.65 -27.79 32.46
N SER A 273 -5.14 -28.53 31.47
CA SER A 273 -4.56 -29.86 31.67
C SER A 273 -3.45 -29.87 32.72
N THR A 274 -2.57 -28.87 32.69
CA THR A 274 -1.49 -28.71 33.67
C THR A 274 -2.03 -28.34 35.07
N SER A 275 -3.03 -27.46 35.14
CA SER A 275 -3.65 -27.07 36.41
C SER A 275 -4.40 -28.24 37.05
N THR A 276 -5.13 -29.02 36.25
CA THR A 276 -5.79 -30.24 36.72
C THR A 276 -4.78 -31.29 37.17
N SER A 277 -3.70 -31.53 36.42
CA SER A 277 -2.68 -32.51 36.81
C SER A 277 -1.93 -32.12 38.08
N THR A 278 -1.57 -30.84 38.24
CA THR A 278 -0.94 -30.31 39.46
C THR A 278 -1.90 -30.31 40.65
N GLY A 279 -3.17 -29.99 40.44
CA GLY A 279 -4.23 -30.10 41.45
C GLY A 279 -4.42 -31.53 41.94
N ILE A 280 -4.50 -32.51 41.02
CA ILE A 280 -4.55 -33.95 41.34
C ILE A 280 -3.28 -34.37 42.07
N GLY A 281 -2.10 -33.92 41.62
CA GLY A 281 -0.82 -34.17 42.29
C GLY A 281 -0.81 -33.66 43.73
N SER A 282 -1.26 -32.43 43.96
CA SER A 282 -1.34 -31.82 45.30
C SER A 282 -2.35 -32.52 46.20
N LEU A 283 -3.50 -32.96 45.66
CA LEU A 283 -4.45 -33.80 46.38
C LEU A 283 -3.82 -35.15 46.73
N SER A 284 -3.06 -35.75 45.82
CA SER A 284 -2.39 -37.04 46.06
C SER A 284 -1.34 -36.95 47.16
N THR A 285 -0.53 -35.88 47.19
CA THR A 285 0.47 -35.65 48.24
C THR A 285 -0.19 -35.27 49.56
N GLY A 286 -1.24 -34.46 49.54
CA GLY A 286 -2.07 -34.13 50.70
C GLY A 286 -2.68 -35.39 51.33
N LEU A 287 -3.30 -36.25 50.52
CA LEU A 287 -3.85 -37.52 50.96
C LEU A 287 -2.77 -38.46 51.51
N SER A 288 -1.60 -38.53 50.85
CA SER A 288 -0.46 -39.30 51.37
C SER A 288 -0.01 -38.79 52.74
N THR A 289 0.02 -37.48 52.94
CA THR A 289 0.39 -36.85 54.23
C THR A 289 -0.63 -37.16 55.32
N THR A 290 -1.93 -37.06 55.00
CA THR A 290 -3.01 -37.49 55.90
C THR A 290 -2.85 -38.96 56.26
N ASN A 291 -2.58 -39.83 55.28
CA ASN A 291 -2.38 -41.25 55.51
C ASN A 291 -1.20 -41.54 56.46
N THR A 292 -0.06 -40.87 56.27
CA THR A 292 1.10 -40.98 57.17
C THR A 292 0.79 -40.47 58.58
N THR A 293 0.04 -39.38 58.70
CA THR A 293 -0.39 -38.81 59.99
C THR A 293 -1.30 -39.78 60.73
N VAL A 294 -2.28 -40.37 60.04
CA VAL A 294 -3.18 -41.40 60.59
C VAL A 294 -2.38 -42.64 61.03
N ALA A 295 -1.41 -43.10 60.22
CA ALA A 295 -0.55 -44.22 60.58
C ALA A 295 0.30 -43.93 61.85
N SER A 296 0.84 -42.71 61.95
CA SER A 296 1.60 -42.26 63.13
C SER A 296 0.72 -42.19 64.38
N LEU A 297 -0.50 -41.65 64.25
CA LEU A 297 -1.48 -41.61 65.34
C LEU A 297 -1.87 -43.02 65.78
N SER A 298 -2.10 -43.94 64.84
CA SER A 298 -2.37 -45.35 65.12
C SER A 298 -1.23 -46.00 65.95
N THR A 299 0.02 -45.71 65.60
CA THR A 299 1.19 -46.17 66.35
C THR A 299 1.22 -45.57 67.75
N SER A 300 0.96 -44.26 67.91
CA SER A 300 0.90 -43.59 69.21
C SER A 300 -0.22 -44.14 70.10
N VAL A 301 -1.40 -44.42 69.56
CA VAL A 301 -2.51 -45.07 70.28
C VAL A 301 -2.09 -46.47 70.74
N THR A 302 -1.41 -47.23 69.89
CA THR A 302 -0.86 -48.54 70.25
C THR A 302 0.14 -48.42 71.40
N ASN A 303 1.04 -47.44 71.35
CA ASN A 303 2.00 -47.17 72.42
C ASN A 303 1.30 -46.78 73.73
N LEU A 304 0.33 -45.87 73.69
CA LEU A 304 -0.48 -45.52 74.87
C LEU A 304 -1.17 -46.74 75.47
N ASN A 305 -1.75 -47.60 74.62
CA ASN A 305 -2.36 -48.85 75.05
C ASN A 305 -1.34 -49.78 75.77
N THR A 306 -0.11 -49.88 75.27
CA THR A 306 0.96 -50.63 75.94
C THR A 306 1.40 -50.00 77.27
N GLN A 307 1.51 -48.67 77.35
CA GLN A 307 1.85 -47.95 78.57
C GLN A 307 0.78 -48.12 79.65
N VAL A 308 -0.50 -47.99 79.28
CA VAL A 308 -1.64 -48.23 80.18
C VAL A 308 -1.62 -49.67 80.70
N SER A 309 -1.34 -50.64 79.82
CA SER A 309 -1.17 -52.05 80.21
C SER A 309 -0.03 -52.23 81.22
N SER A 310 1.12 -51.60 80.99
CA SER A 310 2.26 -51.65 81.93
C SER A 310 1.95 -50.98 83.27
N LEU A 311 1.33 -49.80 83.27
CA LEU A 311 0.90 -49.12 84.49
C LEU A 311 -0.10 -49.96 85.30
N SER A 312 -1.05 -50.61 84.62
CA SER A 312 -1.97 -51.57 85.23
C SER A 312 -1.21 -52.68 85.96
N THR A 313 -0.18 -53.28 85.35
CA THR A 313 0.63 -54.30 86.01
C THR A 313 1.43 -53.78 87.22
N THR A 314 1.98 -52.57 87.13
CA THR A 314 2.74 -51.94 88.23
C THR A 314 1.86 -51.63 89.44
N LEU A 315 0.66 -51.10 89.21
CA LEU A 315 -0.28 -50.79 90.29
C LEU A 315 -0.72 -52.06 91.04
N VAL A 316 -1.01 -53.14 90.31
CA VAL A 316 -1.32 -54.46 90.89
C VAL A 316 -0.18 -54.97 91.78
N ASN A 317 1.08 -54.77 91.38
CA ASN A 317 2.23 -55.20 92.19
C ASN A 317 2.44 -54.35 93.46
N SER A 318 2.20 -53.03 93.39
CA SER A 318 2.36 -52.13 94.54
C SER A 318 1.31 -52.36 95.63
N THR A 319 0.06 -52.62 95.25
CA THR A 319 -1.03 -52.96 96.20
C THR A 319 -0.76 -54.28 96.94
N ASN A 320 -0.11 -55.25 96.30
CA ASN A 320 0.26 -56.52 96.92
C ASN A 320 1.40 -56.41 97.96
N ASN A 321 2.22 -55.35 97.91
CA ASN A 321 3.40 -55.19 98.78
C ASN A 321 3.07 -54.47 100.10
N VAL A 322 2.09 -53.56 100.11
CA VAL A 322 1.67 -52.80 101.31
C VAL A 322 0.80 -53.64 102.28
N ILE A 323 0.11 -54.68 101.80
CA ILE A 323 -0.81 -55.48 102.62
C ILE A 323 -0.11 -56.65 103.35
N ARG A 324 1.16 -56.95 103.05
CA ARG A 324 1.91 -58.07 103.66
C ARG A 324 2.67 -57.71 104.96
N SER A 325 2.70 -56.46 105.41
CA SER A 325 3.56 -56.03 106.52
C SER A 325 2.85 -55.57 107.79
N LEU A 326 1.58 -55.92 108.05
CA LEU A 326 0.97 -55.65 109.37
C LEU A 326 -0.10 -56.70 109.74
N PRO A 327 0.18 -57.54 110.76
CA PRO A 327 -0.76 -57.60 111.87
C PRO A 327 -0.11 -57.65 113.29
N ALA A 328 -0.75 -56.87 114.18
CA ALA A 328 -1.12 -57.10 115.59
C ALA A 328 -0.09 -57.34 116.73
N SER A 329 0.00 -56.32 117.59
CA SER A 329 -0.10 -56.36 119.07
C SER A 329 1.17 -56.36 119.98
N THR A 330 1.15 -55.37 120.89
CA THR A 330 1.83 -55.20 122.20
C THR A 330 3.30 -54.76 122.27
N GLY A 331 3.53 -53.68 123.03
CA GLY A 331 4.63 -53.58 124.00
C GLY A 331 5.92 -52.87 123.58
N VAL A 332 6.30 -51.85 124.34
CA VAL A 332 7.56 -51.10 124.27
C VAL A 332 8.77 -52.00 124.56
N ALA A 333 9.82 -51.93 123.73
CA ALA A 333 11.23 -52.02 124.15
C ALA A 333 12.18 -51.56 123.03
N ALA A 334 13.12 -50.68 123.38
CA ALA A 334 14.38 -50.55 122.69
C ALA A 334 15.17 -51.85 122.91
N ASP A 335 15.54 -52.53 121.83
CA ASP A 335 16.60 -53.55 121.89
C ASP A 335 17.62 -53.34 120.77
N MET A 336 18.85 -53.20 121.24
CA MET A 336 20.10 -53.28 120.50
C MET A 336 20.36 -54.77 120.23
N SER A 337 20.37 -55.17 118.97
CA SER A 337 20.63 -56.55 118.58
C SER A 337 22.01 -57.08 119.04
N ALA A 338 22.04 -57.78 120.19
CA ALA A 338 22.63 -59.11 120.36
C ALA A 338 22.24 -59.75 121.73
N PRO A 339 21.90 -61.06 121.77
CA PRO A 339 21.31 -61.72 122.92
C PRO A 339 22.37 -62.32 123.87
N THR A 340 22.06 -62.34 125.16
CA THR A 340 22.76 -63.00 126.30
C THR A 340 23.79 -62.18 127.09
N ALA A 341 23.31 -61.36 128.05
CA ALA A 341 23.61 -61.45 129.50
C ALA A 341 23.44 -60.10 130.23
N ALA A 342 22.71 -60.14 131.35
CA ALA A 342 22.51 -59.13 132.41
C ALA A 342 21.81 -57.79 132.03
N ALA A 343 20.59 -57.62 132.51
CA ALA A 343 19.75 -56.43 132.35
C ALA A 343 20.40 -55.15 132.92
N PRO A 344 20.14 -53.96 132.33
CA PRO A 344 20.57 -52.68 132.88
C PRO A 344 19.88 -52.42 134.24
N SER A 345 20.65 -52.38 135.33
CA SER A 345 20.16 -51.91 136.62
C SER A 345 20.31 -50.39 136.73
N VAL A 346 19.22 -49.68 136.92
CA VAL A 346 19.22 -48.32 137.48
C VAL A 346 19.56 -48.41 138.97
N THR A 347 20.63 -47.75 139.42
CA THR A 347 20.90 -47.55 140.85
C THR A 347 21.05 -46.05 141.12
N ALA A 348 19.92 -45.49 141.60
CA ALA A 348 19.74 -44.31 142.44
C ALA A 348 20.29 -42.92 142.01
N GLY A 349 19.45 -42.22 141.22
CA GLY A 349 19.29 -40.76 141.18
C GLY A 349 17.94 -40.44 140.50
N SER A 350 17.00 -39.78 141.18
CA SER A 350 15.62 -39.64 140.66
C SER A 350 15.55 -38.75 139.40
N ASN A 351 14.67 -39.10 138.44
CA ASN A 351 14.38 -38.38 137.19
C ASN A 351 15.52 -38.30 136.14
N SER A 352 16.34 -39.36 136.00
CA SER A 352 17.38 -39.45 134.96
C SER A 352 17.19 -40.66 134.02
N VAL A 353 17.69 -40.57 132.78
CA VAL A 353 17.63 -41.65 131.77
C VAL A 353 19.04 -41.98 131.28
N ALA A 354 19.46 -43.25 131.40
CA ALA A 354 20.72 -43.75 130.84
C ALA A 354 20.46 -44.57 129.57
N ILE A 355 21.06 -44.18 128.45
CA ILE A 355 20.82 -44.77 127.12
C ILE A 355 22.08 -45.49 126.63
N GLY A 356 21.96 -46.79 126.34
CA GLY A 356 23.03 -47.68 125.89
C GLY A 356 23.69 -48.51 127.01
N ALA A 357 24.23 -49.68 126.66
CA ALA A 357 24.90 -50.57 127.63
C ALA A 357 26.09 -49.88 128.33
N ASN A 358 26.24 -50.10 129.65
CA ASN A 358 27.25 -49.48 130.51
C ASN A 358 27.19 -47.95 130.66
N SER A 359 26.09 -47.31 130.27
CA SER A 359 25.85 -45.90 130.59
C SER A 359 25.48 -45.74 132.07
N ASN A 360 26.00 -44.70 132.72
CA ASN A 360 25.59 -44.29 134.07
C ASN A 360 25.41 -42.77 134.15
N ASP A 361 24.57 -42.31 135.07
CA ASP A 361 24.26 -40.90 135.31
C ASP A 361 25.21 -40.25 136.35
N GLY A 362 26.19 -41.00 136.85
CA GLY A 362 27.14 -40.55 137.86
C GLY A 362 26.49 -40.15 139.20
N GLY A 363 25.26 -40.61 139.49
CA GLY A 363 24.52 -40.25 140.71
C GLY A 363 23.84 -38.86 140.66
N ARG A 364 23.71 -38.25 139.48
CA ARG A 364 23.06 -36.94 139.28
C ARG A 364 21.60 -37.09 138.87
N SER A 365 20.72 -36.32 139.49
CA SER A 365 19.29 -36.20 139.11
C SER A 365 19.08 -35.25 137.92
N ASN A 366 18.00 -35.46 137.14
CA ASN A 366 17.57 -34.64 135.99
C ASN A 366 18.53 -34.59 134.79
N VAL A 367 19.10 -35.73 134.38
CA VAL A 367 19.98 -35.80 133.19
C VAL A 367 19.60 -36.93 132.24
N VAL A 368 19.92 -36.75 130.95
CA VAL A 368 19.97 -37.85 129.98
C VAL A 368 21.44 -38.17 129.73
N SER A 369 21.88 -39.34 130.18
CA SER A 369 23.26 -39.82 129.97
C SER A 369 23.30 -40.80 128.81
N VAL A 370 24.07 -40.49 127.77
CA VAL A 370 24.29 -41.39 126.61
C VAL A 370 25.61 -42.18 126.75
N GLY A 371 26.23 -42.19 127.94
CA GLY A 371 27.55 -42.77 128.16
C GLY A 371 27.97 -42.86 129.63
N SER A 372 29.28 -42.96 129.86
CA SER A 372 29.92 -42.86 131.18
C SER A 372 31.19 -42.00 131.08
N SER A 373 31.81 -41.68 132.21
CA SER A 373 33.07 -40.91 132.24
C SER A 373 34.23 -41.59 131.50
N THR A 374 34.14 -42.90 131.25
CA THR A 374 35.14 -43.68 130.51
C THR A 374 34.66 -44.09 129.11
N GLN A 375 33.42 -43.76 128.72
CA GLN A 375 32.83 -44.10 127.42
C GLN A 375 31.79 -43.05 126.98
N GLN A 376 32.18 -42.08 126.13
CA GLN A 376 31.23 -41.15 125.49
C GLN A 376 30.65 -41.72 124.18
N ARG A 377 29.49 -41.20 123.78
CA ARG A 377 28.84 -41.51 122.50
C ARG A 377 28.51 -40.23 121.75
N GLN A 378 28.61 -40.26 120.43
CA GLN A 378 28.11 -39.19 119.57
C GLN A 378 26.58 -39.17 119.63
N ILE A 379 26.00 -37.97 119.73
CA ILE A 379 24.56 -37.77 119.54
C ILE A 379 24.37 -37.41 118.07
N THR A 380 24.05 -38.41 117.25
CA THR A 380 23.73 -38.22 115.83
C THR A 380 22.23 -37.98 115.66
N ASN A 381 21.81 -37.40 114.54
CA ASN A 381 20.40 -37.08 114.23
C ASN A 381 19.78 -36.02 115.15
N VAL A 382 20.59 -35.12 115.69
CA VAL A 382 20.09 -33.90 116.35
C VAL A 382 19.52 -32.98 115.27
N ALA A 383 18.22 -32.70 115.35
CA ALA A 383 17.56 -31.74 114.45
C ALA A 383 18.09 -30.32 114.69
N ALA A 384 17.79 -29.38 113.79
CA ALA A 384 18.21 -28.01 113.95
C ALA A 384 17.51 -27.38 115.18
N GLY A 385 18.27 -26.87 116.16
CA GLY A 385 17.71 -26.18 117.31
C GLY A 385 16.99 -24.88 116.93
N THR A 386 15.80 -24.66 117.48
CA THR A 386 14.92 -23.52 117.17
C THR A 386 14.74 -22.58 118.36
N GLU A 387 15.00 -23.03 119.59
CA GLU A 387 14.95 -22.22 120.80
C GLU A 387 16.32 -22.10 121.49
N GLY A 388 16.47 -21.12 122.38
CA GLY A 388 17.76 -20.76 122.99
C GLY A 388 18.42 -21.86 123.85
N THR A 389 17.69 -22.92 124.18
CA THR A 389 18.15 -24.08 124.96
C THR A 389 18.29 -25.36 124.14
N ASP A 390 18.03 -25.33 122.83
CA ASP A 390 18.19 -26.49 121.95
C ASP A 390 19.67 -26.76 121.64
N ALA A 391 20.01 -28.03 121.42
CA ALA A 391 21.33 -28.40 120.94
C ALA A 391 21.48 -27.99 119.45
N VAL A 392 22.53 -27.23 119.14
CA VAL A 392 22.85 -26.84 117.76
C VAL A 392 23.48 -28.01 117.02
N ASN A 393 22.96 -28.38 115.85
CA ASN A 393 23.56 -29.44 115.04
C ASN A 393 24.63 -28.90 114.08
N VAL A 394 25.52 -29.78 113.60
CA VAL A 394 26.64 -29.39 112.71
C VAL A 394 26.14 -28.81 111.37
N ASN A 395 24.93 -29.17 110.93
CA ASN A 395 24.33 -28.59 109.71
C ASN A 395 23.91 -27.13 109.90
N GLN A 396 23.43 -26.70 111.07
CA GLN A 396 23.16 -25.29 111.35
C GLN A 396 24.44 -24.46 111.35
N LEU A 397 25.54 -25.04 111.85
CA LEU A 397 26.87 -24.42 111.79
C LEU A 397 27.41 -24.35 110.35
N ASN A 398 27.19 -25.39 109.54
CA ASN A 398 27.58 -25.41 108.12
C ASN A 398 26.68 -24.53 107.22
N ALA A 399 25.39 -24.40 107.53
CA ALA A 399 24.47 -23.51 106.81
C ALA A 399 24.85 -22.04 107.02
N LEU A 400 25.28 -21.67 108.23
CA LEU A 400 25.85 -20.35 108.51
C LEU A 400 27.12 -20.10 107.68
N SER A 401 28.02 -21.08 107.59
CA SER A 401 29.26 -21.00 106.78
C SER A 401 28.99 -20.91 105.27
N THR A 402 27.97 -21.63 104.77
CA THR A 402 27.64 -21.71 103.34
C THR A 402 26.91 -20.46 102.84
N SER A 403 25.95 -19.93 103.61
CA SER A 403 25.24 -18.68 103.26
C SER A 403 26.19 -17.49 103.14
N MET A 404 27.26 -17.47 103.94
CA MET A 404 28.27 -16.40 103.91
C MET A 404 29.17 -16.50 102.65
N SER A 405 29.42 -17.71 102.13
CA SER A 405 30.23 -17.91 100.91
C SER A 405 29.45 -17.63 99.62
N GLN A 406 28.15 -17.97 99.55
CA GLN A 406 27.33 -17.72 98.35
C GLN A 406 27.04 -16.23 98.11
N SER A 407 26.84 -15.45 99.19
CA SER A 407 26.63 -13.99 99.10
C SER A 407 27.83 -13.26 98.48
N LEU A 408 29.06 -13.67 98.81
CA LEU A 408 30.29 -13.08 98.27
C LEU A 408 30.52 -13.41 96.79
N THR A 409 30.08 -14.60 96.34
CA THR A 409 30.27 -15.04 94.94
C THR A 409 29.28 -14.35 93.98
N GLY A 410 28.06 -14.06 94.45
CA GLY A 410 27.03 -13.35 93.68
C GLY A 410 27.38 -11.88 93.37
N GLN A 411 28.05 -11.17 94.29
CA GLN A 411 28.50 -9.79 94.05
C GLN A 411 29.59 -9.71 92.98
N GLN A 412 30.46 -10.72 92.86
CA GLN A 412 31.56 -10.74 91.89
C GLN A 412 31.08 -10.87 90.43
N SER A 413 29.96 -11.58 90.18
CA SER A 413 29.41 -11.78 88.83
C SER A 413 28.72 -10.54 88.25
N GLN A 414 28.08 -9.72 89.10
CA GLN A 414 27.49 -8.46 88.67
C GLN A 414 28.56 -7.42 88.30
N ILE A 415 29.69 -7.40 89.04
CA ILE A 415 30.84 -6.51 88.78
C ILE A 415 31.49 -6.80 87.42
N ASN A 416 31.64 -8.08 87.05
CA ASN A 416 32.22 -8.46 85.76
C ASN A 416 31.33 -8.07 84.56
N THR A 417 30.00 -8.11 84.72
CA THR A 417 29.05 -7.71 83.68
C THR A 417 29.07 -6.21 83.44
N LEU A 418 29.12 -5.40 84.52
CA LEU A 418 29.31 -3.94 84.41
C LEU A 418 30.66 -3.58 83.74
N GLY A 419 31.73 -4.31 84.02
CA GLY A 419 33.05 -4.07 83.42
C GLY A 419 33.11 -4.27 81.90
N THR A 420 32.28 -5.18 81.36
CA THR A 420 32.19 -5.42 79.90
C THR A 420 31.36 -4.36 79.17
N GLN A 421 30.26 -3.88 79.77
CA GLN A 421 29.44 -2.79 79.21
C GLN A 421 30.18 -1.44 79.23
N LEU A 422 30.99 -1.19 80.27
CA LEU A 422 31.78 0.05 80.39
C LEU A 422 32.89 0.14 79.31
N ASN A 423 33.56 -0.98 79.00
CA ASN A 423 34.62 -1.02 77.97
C ASN A 423 34.09 -0.82 76.55
N GLN A 424 32.91 -1.34 76.22
CA GLN A 424 32.28 -1.13 74.91
C GLN A 424 31.82 0.34 74.74
N THR A 425 31.33 0.96 75.82
CA THR A 425 30.94 2.38 75.83
C THR A 425 32.16 3.30 75.69
N GLN A 426 33.29 2.94 76.29
CA GLN A 426 34.53 3.73 76.20
C GLN A 426 35.17 3.71 74.80
N GLN A 427 35.05 2.60 74.05
CA GLN A 427 35.50 2.52 72.66
C GLN A 427 34.59 3.31 71.69
N ALA A 428 33.27 3.27 71.90
CA ALA A 428 32.32 4.05 71.10
C ALA A 428 32.49 5.57 71.29
N LEU A 429 32.81 6.01 72.51
CA LEU A 429 33.10 7.43 72.82
C LEU A 429 34.40 7.92 72.17
N GLN A 430 35.46 7.11 72.13
CA GLN A 430 36.72 7.48 71.44
C GLN A 430 36.54 7.58 69.92
N GLN A 431 35.72 6.71 69.33
CA GLN A 431 35.41 6.75 67.90
C GLN A 431 34.57 7.99 67.54
N THR A 432 33.61 8.34 68.40
CA THR A 432 32.77 9.54 68.22
C THR A 432 33.56 10.84 68.38
N ASP A 433 34.46 10.94 69.36
CA ASP A 433 35.33 12.12 69.55
C ASP A 433 36.28 12.31 68.35
N THR A 434 36.81 11.22 67.79
CA THR A 434 37.66 11.26 66.60
C THR A 434 36.88 11.76 65.37
N MET A 435 35.66 11.27 65.15
CA MET A 435 34.81 11.69 64.03
C MET A 435 34.39 13.17 64.14
N ALA A 436 34.05 13.64 65.35
CA ALA A 436 33.69 15.03 65.57
C ALA A 436 34.86 15.99 65.27
N ARG A 437 36.08 15.67 65.72
CA ARG A 437 37.27 16.48 65.45
C ARG A 437 37.63 16.52 63.96
N GLN A 438 37.47 15.40 63.24
CA GLN A 438 37.65 15.35 61.79
C GLN A 438 36.62 16.22 61.05
N GLY A 439 35.35 16.17 61.47
CA GLY A 439 34.30 17.02 60.92
C GLY A 439 34.59 18.52 61.09
N ILE A 440 35.06 18.92 62.28
CA ILE A 440 35.45 20.31 62.55
C ILE A 440 36.66 20.70 61.69
N ALA A 441 37.71 19.88 61.62
CA ALA A 441 38.89 20.18 60.79
C ALA A 441 38.54 20.36 59.30
N ALA A 442 37.66 19.50 58.76
CA ALA A 442 37.16 19.63 57.38
C ALA A 442 36.31 20.89 57.16
N ALA A 443 35.43 21.22 58.11
CA ALA A 443 34.61 22.43 58.07
C ALA A 443 35.45 23.72 58.21
N THR A 444 36.47 23.72 59.07
CA THR A 444 37.41 24.86 59.18
C THR A 444 38.26 25.02 57.92
N ALA A 445 38.62 23.93 57.24
CA ALA A 445 39.33 24.03 55.96
C ALA A 445 38.46 24.71 54.87
N LEU A 446 37.14 24.50 54.91
CA LEU A 446 36.19 25.14 53.98
C LEU A 446 36.09 26.67 54.17
N THR A 447 36.22 27.17 55.40
CA THR A 447 36.13 28.62 55.67
C THR A 447 37.35 29.37 55.15
N MET A 448 38.50 28.71 55.01
CA MET A 448 39.76 29.30 54.55
C MET A 448 39.90 29.34 53.02
N LEU A 449 38.91 28.89 52.27
CA LEU A 449 38.89 29.02 50.82
C LEU A 449 38.68 30.50 50.43
N PRO A 450 39.59 31.16 49.70
CA PRO A 450 39.36 32.50 49.18
C PRO A 450 38.14 32.56 48.26
N GLN A 451 37.48 33.72 48.20
CA GLN A 451 36.45 33.99 47.21
C GLN A 451 37.04 34.63 45.96
N VAL A 452 36.36 34.50 44.82
CA VAL A 452 36.76 35.12 43.56
C VAL A 452 36.87 36.65 43.71
N GLU A 453 37.95 37.22 43.18
CA GLU A 453 38.24 38.65 43.25
C GLU A 453 37.44 39.44 42.19
N PRO A 454 37.07 40.71 42.45
CA PRO A 454 36.38 41.55 41.47
C PRO A 454 37.14 41.63 40.14
N GLY A 455 36.46 41.32 39.02
CA GLY A 455 37.05 41.33 37.68
C GLY A 455 37.59 39.97 37.18
N LYS A 456 37.51 38.89 37.99
CA LYS A 456 37.75 37.51 37.57
C LYS A 456 36.46 36.69 37.62
N THR A 457 36.24 35.76 36.69
CA THR A 457 34.96 35.02 36.60
C THR A 457 34.91 33.79 37.52
N ILE A 458 36.03 33.08 37.72
CA ILE A 458 36.11 31.84 38.51
C ILE A 458 37.42 31.84 39.32
N ASN A 459 37.37 31.36 40.56
CA ASN A 459 38.50 31.03 41.41
C ASN A 459 38.36 29.59 41.91
N VAL A 460 39.45 28.81 41.85
CA VAL A 460 39.54 27.49 42.47
C VAL A 460 40.66 27.53 43.50
N ALA A 461 40.37 27.08 44.71
CA ALA A 461 41.29 27.13 45.82
C ALA A 461 41.29 25.84 46.65
N VAL A 462 42.37 25.67 47.40
CA VAL A 462 42.54 24.60 48.38
C VAL A 462 42.79 25.24 49.74
N GLY A 463 41.96 24.90 50.72
CA GLY A 463 42.13 25.26 52.11
C GLY A 463 42.64 24.08 52.91
N VAL A 464 43.52 24.31 53.87
CA VAL A 464 43.93 23.27 54.84
C VAL A 464 43.73 23.81 56.24
N ALA A 465 43.27 22.96 57.16
CA ALA A 465 43.10 23.31 58.55
C ALA A 465 43.52 22.15 59.45
N ARG A 466 43.88 22.47 60.68
CA ARG A 466 44.21 21.48 61.71
C ARG A 466 43.40 21.81 62.95
N PHE A 467 42.70 20.83 63.50
CA PHE A 467 41.92 20.99 64.72
C PHE A 467 42.14 19.81 65.65
N ALA A 468 42.64 20.08 66.85
CA ALA A 468 42.84 19.11 67.92
C ALA A 468 43.51 17.78 67.48
N GLY A 469 44.55 17.88 66.63
CA GLY A 469 45.35 16.75 66.12
C GLY A 469 44.90 16.18 64.77
N GLN A 470 43.69 16.49 64.30
CA GLN A 470 43.18 16.06 62.99
C GLN A 470 43.46 17.12 61.91
N SER A 471 43.82 16.67 60.71
CA SER A 471 44.05 17.54 59.55
C SER A 471 42.84 17.47 58.60
N GLY A 472 42.33 18.62 58.20
CA GLY A 472 41.29 18.77 57.20
C GLY A 472 41.84 19.49 55.97
N MET A 473 41.39 19.06 54.80
CA MET A 473 41.68 19.69 53.52
C MET A 473 40.37 19.97 52.81
N ALA A 474 40.23 21.13 52.20
CA ALA A 474 39.06 21.51 51.45
C ALA A 474 39.44 21.96 50.06
N PHE A 475 38.63 21.57 49.08
CA PHE A 475 38.71 22.05 47.71
C PHE A 475 37.44 22.81 47.43
N GLY A 476 37.56 24.00 46.83
CA GLY A 476 36.37 24.73 46.44
C GLY A 476 36.59 25.62 45.25
N ALA A 477 35.47 25.98 44.64
CA ALA A 477 35.40 26.92 43.55
C ALA A 477 34.41 28.02 43.91
N SER A 478 34.74 29.26 43.57
CA SER A 478 33.80 30.36 43.62
C SER A 478 33.77 31.08 42.27
N ALA A 479 32.61 31.58 41.89
CA ALA A 479 32.41 32.23 40.60
C ALA A 479 31.42 33.39 40.71
N HIS A 480 31.68 34.45 39.94
CA HIS A 480 30.69 35.50 39.70
C HIS A 480 29.62 34.97 38.75
N VAL A 481 28.40 34.81 39.25
CA VAL A 481 27.24 34.33 38.47
C VAL A 481 26.42 35.51 37.95
N THR A 482 26.50 36.66 38.63
CA THR A 482 26.03 37.97 38.15
C THR A 482 27.03 39.05 38.57
N THR A 483 26.93 40.28 38.04
CA THR A 483 27.83 41.41 38.41
C THR A 483 27.92 41.61 39.92
N ASN A 484 26.83 41.33 40.64
CA ASN A 484 26.67 41.53 42.07
C ASN A 484 26.50 40.21 42.86
N GLY A 485 26.64 39.05 42.21
CA GLY A 485 26.35 37.74 42.81
C GLY A 485 27.50 36.75 42.68
N ILE A 486 27.93 36.18 43.81
CA ILE A 486 28.98 35.16 43.90
C ILE A 486 28.39 33.84 44.39
N LEU A 487 28.62 32.77 43.63
CA LEU A 487 28.37 31.40 44.07
C LEU A 487 29.68 30.78 44.54
N LYS A 488 29.65 30.08 45.68
CA LYS A 488 30.79 29.35 46.23
C LYS A 488 30.37 27.92 46.56
N LEU A 489 31.21 26.98 46.15
CA LEU A 489 31.07 25.55 46.39
C LEU A 489 32.36 25.05 47.02
N GLY A 490 32.25 24.18 48.02
CA GLY A 490 33.40 23.59 48.66
C GLY A 490 33.13 22.20 49.21
N ILE A 491 34.15 21.36 49.17
CA ILE A 491 34.17 20.01 49.74
C ILE A 491 35.33 19.95 50.73
N GLY A 492 35.04 19.66 52.00
CA GLY A 492 36.02 19.42 53.05
C GLY A 492 36.18 17.92 53.31
N VAL A 493 37.41 17.47 53.53
CA VAL A 493 37.74 16.08 53.87
C VAL A 493 38.72 16.03 55.03
N SER A 494 38.48 15.14 56.00
CA SER A 494 39.40 14.86 57.10
C SER A 494 39.22 13.40 57.53
N GLY A 495 40.28 12.59 57.42
CA GLY A 495 40.18 11.14 57.60
C GLY A 495 39.19 10.50 56.62
N GLN A 496 38.20 9.77 57.13
CA GLN A 496 37.11 9.17 56.33
C GLN A 496 35.86 10.07 56.23
N ASN A 497 35.82 11.20 56.94
CA ASN A 497 34.67 12.09 56.96
C ASN A 497 34.74 13.13 55.84
N LYS A 498 33.59 13.41 55.23
CA LYS A 498 33.42 14.38 54.13
C LYS A 498 32.34 15.39 54.51
N THR A 499 32.60 16.67 54.27
CA THR A 499 31.65 17.77 54.44
C THR A 499 31.51 18.53 53.14
N PHE A 500 30.31 19.01 52.85
CA PHE A 500 30.00 19.73 51.61
C PHE A 500 29.28 21.03 51.97
N GLY A 501 29.65 22.12 51.30
CA GLY A 501 29.04 23.42 51.49
C GLY A 501 28.83 24.13 50.16
N ALA A 502 27.68 24.78 50.02
CA ALA A 502 27.35 25.65 48.91
C ALA A 502 26.74 26.94 49.46
N GLY A 503 27.13 28.08 48.92
CA GLY A 503 26.61 29.38 49.34
C GLY A 503 26.54 30.34 48.17
N TYR A 504 25.51 31.17 48.14
CA TYR A 504 25.36 32.26 47.19
C TYR A 504 25.28 33.57 47.97
N GLY A 505 26.16 34.52 47.64
CA GLY A 505 26.15 35.87 48.19
C GLY A 505 25.78 36.87 47.12
N TYR A 506 24.96 37.86 47.47
CA TYR A 506 24.60 38.98 46.61
C TYR A 506 24.89 40.28 47.34
N SER A 507 25.59 41.22 46.70
CA SER A 507 26.01 42.50 47.28
C SER A 507 25.40 43.65 46.46
N TRP A 508 24.73 44.60 47.11
CA TRP A 508 24.06 45.73 46.47
C TRP A 508 24.70 47.07 46.82
#